data_AF-A0A7L3SFC0-F1
#
_entry.id   AF-A0A7L3SFC0-F1
#
_cell.length_a   1.000
_cell.length_b   1.000
_cell.length_c   1.000
_cell.angle_alpha   90.00
_cell.angle_beta   90.00
_cell.angle_gamma   90.00
#
_symmetry.space_group_name_H-M   'P 1'
#
loop_
_entity.id
_entity.type
_entity.pdbx_description
1 polymer ?
#
loop_
_entity_poly.entity_id
_entity_poly.type
_entity_poly.pdbx_seq_one_letter_code
_entity_poly.pdbx_strand_id
1 'polypeptide(L)' 'TMTIDNSKHIVDVHVRSGLYSSDTIFDYMHGYIATRLFSRNACFIMKINKEYIPDLQ' A
#
# COMPACT_ATOMS: atom_id res chain seq x y z
N THR A 1 5.23 -10.31 1.78
CA THR A 1 6.33 -9.86 0.90
C THR A 1 6.19 -8.37 0.66
N MET A 2 7.29 -7.65 0.63
CA MET A 2 7.33 -6.22 0.34
C MET A 2 8.22 -6.02 -0.88
N THR A 3 7.72 -5.28 -1.87
CA THR A 3 8.44 -4.93 -3.10
C THR A 3 8.50 -3.41 -3.19
N ILE A 4 9.68 -2.86 -3.44
CA ILE A 4 9.92 -1.42 -3.52
C ILE A 4 10.38 -1.10 -4.94
N ASP A 5 9.65 -0.23 -5.63
CA ASP A 5 10.03 0.32 -6.93
C ASP A 5 10.29 1.82 -6.77
N ASN A 6 11.55 2.16 -6.46
CA ASN A 6 11.99 3.55 -6.32
C ASN A 6 11.81 4.35 -7.62
N SER A 7 11.90 3.72 -8.80
CA SER A 7 11.73 4.44 -10.07
C SER A 7 10.31 4.96 -10.24
N LYS A 8 9.32 4.21 -9.74
CA LYS A 8 7.91 4.58 -9.79
C LYS A 8 7.39 5.23 -8.52
N HIS A 9 8.22 5.32 -7.47
CA HIS A 9 7.82 5.77 -6.13
C HIS A 9 6.63 4.96 -5.57
N ILE A 10 6.70 3.63 -5.74
CA ILE A 10 5.64 2.70 -5.34
C ILE A 10 6.20 1.62 -4.41
N VAL A 11 5.43 1.28 -3.38
CA VAL A 11 5.65 0.09 -2.56
C VAL A 11 4.44 -0.82 -2.66
N ASP A 12 4.67 -2.10 -2.95
CA ASP A 12 3.66 -3.15 -2.91
C ASP A 12 3.92 -4.07 -1.72
N VAL A 13 2.89 -4.28 -0.89
CA VAL A 13 2.93 -5.11 0.31
C VAL A 13 1.87 -6.19 0.20
N HIS A 14 2.33 -7.43 0.12
CA HIS A 14 1.50 -8.62 0.16
C HIS A 14 1.54 -9.28 1.53
N VAL A 15 0.39 -9.36 2.19
CA VAL A 15 0.19 -10.16 3.40
C VAL A 15 -0.55 -11.44 3.00
N ARG A 16 0.05 -12.60 3.29
CA ARG A 16 -0.51 -13.91 2.99
C ARG A 16 -0.88 -14.59 4.31
N SER A 17 -2.15 -14.50 4.68
CA SER A 17 -2.70 -15.00 5.95
C SER A 17 -4.07 -15.67 5.75
N GLY A 18 -4.21 -16.44 4.67
CA GLY A 18 -5.47 -17.09 4.30
C GLY A 18 -6.60 -16.07 4.13
N LEU A 19 -7.69 -16.23 4.90
CA LEU A 19 -8.84 -15.32 4.90
C LEU A 19 -8.44 -13.87 5.22
N TYR A 20 -7.43 -13.67 6.06
CA TYR A 20 -6.95 -12.34 6.47
C TYR A 20 -5.82 -11.81 5.59
N SER A 21 -5.67 -12.36 4.38
CA SER A 21 -4.73 -11.80 3.41
C SER A 21 -5.12 -10.37 3.04
N SER A 22 -4.12 -9.60 2.61
CA SER A 22 -4.32 -8.25 2.07
C SER A 22 -3.23 -7.92 1.07
N ASP A 23 -3.55 -7.05 0.13
CA ASP A 23 -2.58 -6.38 -0.74
C ASP A 23 -2.66 -4.88 -0.48
N THR A 24 -1.52 -4.23 -0.26
CA THR A 24 -1.45 -2.79 -0.03
C THR A 24 -0.45 -2.16 -0.96
N ILE A 25 -0.87 -1.13 -1.69
CA ILE A 25 -0.02 -0.30 -2.54
C ILE A 25 0.12 1.07 -1.88
N PHE A 26 1.36 1.50 -1.68
CA PHE A 26 1.68 2.89 -1.36
C PHE A 26 2.14 3.56 -2.64
N ASP A 27 1.38 4.55 -3.11
CA ASP A 27 1.70 5.38 -4.26
C ASP A 27 2.09 6.77 -3.76
N TYR A 28 3.39 6.98 -3.61
CA TYR A 28 3.94 8.24 -3.11
C TYR A 28 3.84 9.36 -4.15
N MET A 29 3.87 9.00 -5.44
CA MET A 29 3.75 9.94 -6.55
C MET A 29 2.39 10.65 -6.52
N HIS A 30 1.31 9.89 -6.34
CA HIS A 30 -0.04 10.45 -6.24
C HIS A 30 -0.47 10.77 -4.80
N GLY A 31 0.25 10.27 -3.79
CA GLY A 31 -0.02 10.55 -2.38
C GLY A 31 -1.18 9.74 -1.81
N TYR A 32 -1.34 8.48 -2.23
CA TYR A 32 -2.40 7.58 -1.76
C TYR A 32 -1.88 6.21 -1.35
N ILE A 33 -2.62 5.57 -0.44
CA ILE A 33 -2.44 4.17 -0.03
C ILE A 33 -3.73 3.45 -0.40
N ALA A 34 -3.62 2.35 -1.13
CA ALA A 34 -4.74 1.49 -1.46
C ALA A 34 -4.53 0.12 -0.80
N THR A 35 -5.42 -0.27 0.11
CA THR A 35 -5.39 -1.59 0.76
C THR A 35 -6.61 -2.40 0.37
N ARG A 36 -6.39 -3.50 -0.35
CA ARG A 36 -7.39 -4.53 -0.60
C ARG A 36 -7.36 -5.55 0.54
N LEU A 37 -8.47 -5.67 1.26
CA LEU A 37 -8.64 -6.67 2.31
C LEU A 37 -9.57 -7.78 1.83
N PHE A 38 -9.03 -8.99 1.62
CA PHE A 38 -9.78 -10.09 1.00
C PHE A 38 -10.97 -10.55 1.85
N SER A 39 -10.84 -10.60 3.17
CA SER A 39 -11.93 -10.99 4.10
C SER A 39 -13.17 -10.10 4.00
N ARG A 40 -13.02 -8.85 3.54
CA ARG A 40 -14.13 -7.89 3.42
C ARG A 40 -14.57 -7.66 1.98
N ASN A 41 -13.91 -8.29 1.02
CA ASN A 41 -14.08 -8.03 -0.42
C ASN A 41 -14.12 -6.52 -0.73
N ALA A 42 -13.22 -5.75 -0.11
CA ALA A 42 -13.22 -4.29 -0.16
C ALA A 42 -11.80 -3.73 -0.37
N CYS A 43 -11.74 -2.53 -0.94
CA CYS A 43 -10.52 -1.75 -1.08
C CYS A 43 -10.68 -0.40 -0.37
N PHE A 44 -9.73 -0.07 0.50
CA PHE A 44 -9.68 1.19 1.23
C PHE A 44 -8.64 2.09 0.59
N ILE A 45 -9.05 3.28 0.15
CA ILE A 45 -8.16 4.29 -0.42
C ILE A 45 -7.99 5.40 0.61
N MET A 46 -6.75 5.61 1.06
CA MET A 46 -6.39 6.59 2.08
C MET A 46 -5.42 7.60 1.49
N LYS A 47 -5.53 8.86 1.87
CA LYS A 47 -4.56 9.90 1.49
C LYS A 47 -3.33 9.80 2.39
N ILE A 48 -2.14 9.86 1.79
CA ILE A 48 -0.88 9.90 2.52
C ILE A 48 -0.75 11.25 3.21
N ASN A 49 -0.46 11.22 4.51
CA ASN A 49 0.05 12.39 5.21
C ASN A 49 1.59 12.37 5.12
N LYS A 50 2.15 13.24 4.28
CA LYS A 50 3.59 13.30 4.00
C LYS A 50 4.43 13.73 5.21
N GLU A 51 3.82 14.34 6.24
CA GLU A 51 4.53 14.66 7.49
C GLU A 51 4.84 13.40 8.31
N TYR A 52 3.96 12.39 8.26
CA TYR A 52 4.10 11.16 9.03
C TYR A 52 4.61 9.97 8.21
N ILE A 53 4.37 10.00 6.90
CA ILE A 53 4.78 8.95 5.96
C ILE A 53 5.66 9.63 4.90
N PRO A 54 6.97 9.77 5.19
CA PRO A 54 7.91 10.39 4.27
C PRO A 54 8.12 9.52 3.03
N ASP A 55 8.61 10.16 1.97
CA ASP A 55 8.85 9.53 0.66
C ASP A 55 9.95 8.46 0.70
N LEU A 56 10.04 7.68 -0.38
CA LEU A 56 11.12 6.70 -0.57
C LEU A 56 12.45 7.42 -0.82
N GLN A 57 13.54 6.85 -0.30
CA GLN A 57 14.89 7.41 -0.35
C GLN A 57 15.75 6.76 -1.45
#